data_AF-A0A2S7WSA4-F1
#
_entry.id   AF-A0A2S7WSA4-F1
#
_cell.length_a   1.000
_cell.length_b   1.000
_cell.length_c   1.000
_cell.angle_alpha   90.00
_cell.angle_beta   90.00
_cell.angle_gamma   90.00
#
_symmetry.space_group_name_H-M   'P 1'
#
loop_
_entity.id
_entity.type
_entity.pdbx_description
1 polymer ?
#
loop_
_entity_poly.entity_id
_entity_poly.type
_entity_poly.pdbx_seq_one_letter_code
_entity_poly.pdbx_strand_id
1 'polypeptide(L)'
;MKSNKILSIVIAVIALVGAFLFIRVLMEDKVDIEENVNNLQNTVVSPLISFSYWLFIISVIATIALSLWSLIRNPENLKKTLGGLLVLAVFLAIAYFLSDSAAVYDANGLKVLPGGEEGSATNKWVGTGIWYSVILGGIASVFFVWDLVKGLVKS
;
A
#
# COMPACT_ATOMS: atom_id res chain seq x y z
N MET A 1 21.67 22.37 13.00
CA MET A 1 21.19 22.25 14.40
C MET A 1 19.98 23.13 14.77
N LYS A 2 19.51 24.09 13.95
CA LYS A 2 18.32 24.92 14.29
C LYS A 2 16.96 24.31 13.93
N SER A 3 16.90 23.41 12.93
CA SER A 3 15.63 22.81 12.47
C SER A 3 15.01 21.80 13.46
N ASN A 4 15.81 21.16 14.31
CA ASN A 4 15.32 20.10 15.20
C ASN A 4 14.39 20.63 16.33
N LYS A 5 14.64 21.83 16.85
CA LYS A 5 13.83 22.39 17.95
C LYS A 5 12.40 22.70 17.52
N ILE A 6 12.21 23.23 16.31
CA ILE A 6 10.87 23.56 15.79
C ILE A 6 10.06 22.30 15.57
N LEU A 7 10.68 21.25 14.98
CA LEU A 7 10.01 19.97 14.79
C LEU A 7 9.62 19.31 16.12
N SER A 8 10.50 19.32 17.12
CA SER A 8 10.18 18.79 18.45
C SER A 8 9.03 19.53 19.12
N ILE A 9 8.94 20.86 18.97
CA ILE A 9 7.82 21.65 19.49
C ILE A 9 6.51 21.28 18.78
N VAL A 10 6.53 21.12 17.47
CA VAL A 10 5.34 20.71 16.70
C VAL A 10 4.86 19.32 17.14
N ILE A 11 5.78 18.36 17.29
CA ILE A 11 5.46 17.01 17.77
C ILE A 11 4.87 17.06 19.19
N ALA A 12 5.46 17.88 20.07
CA ALA A 12 4.95 18.03 21.44
C ALA A 12 3.53 18.61 21.47
N VAL A 13 3.22 19.61 20.65
CA VAL A 13 1.86 20.17 20.56
C VAL A 13 0.87 19.13 20.05
N ILE A 14 1.21 18.38 19.00
CA ILE A 14 0.35 17.32 18.47
C ILE A 14 0.09 16.24 19.54
N ALA A 15 1.14 15.83 20.26
CA ALA A 15 1.03 14.84 21.33
C ALA A 15 0.18 15.33 22.50
N LEU A 16 0.33 16.60 22.90
CA LEU A 16 -0.48 17.19 23.98
C LEU A 16 -1.95 17.31 23.59
N VAL A 17 -2.27 17.74 22.36
CA VAL A 17 -3.65 17.81 21.86
C VAL A 17 -4.28 16.42 21.78
N GLY A 18 -3.54 15.43 21.26
CA GLY A 18 -4.00 14.04 21.20
C GLY A 18 -4.24 13.45 22.59
N ALA A 19 -3.30 13.65 23.52
CA ALA A 19 -3.43 13.19 24.90
C ALA A 19 -4.62 13.83 25.61
N PHE A 20 -4.84 15.14 25.43
CA PHE A 20 -5.98 15.84 25.99
C PHE A 20 -7.31 15.29 25.46
N LEU A 21 -7.45 15.12 24.14
CA LEU A 21 -8.66 14.56 23.53
C LEU A 21 -8.89 13.10 23.96
N PHE A 22 -7.82 12.33 24.10
CA PHE A 22 -7.89 10.95 24.55
C PHE A 22 -8.34 10.83 26.01
N ILE A 23 -7.77 11.63 26.91
CA ILE A 23 -8.18 11.68 28.32
C ILE A 23 -9.65 12.08 28.43
N ARG A 24 -10.10 13.05 27.62
CA ARG A 24 -11.51 13.47 27.57
C ARG A 24 -12.46 12.31 27.24
N VAL A 25 -12.06 11.43 26.32
CA VAL A 25 -12.84 10.21 25.99
C VAL A 25 -12.79 9.18 27.12
N LEU A 26 -11.65 9.04 27.81
CA LEU A 26 -11.50 8.08 28.91
C LEU A 26 -12.25 8.46 30.19
N MET A 27 -12.49 9.76 30.41
CA MET A 27 -13.20 10.26 31.59
C MET A 27 -14.73 10.14 31.49
N GLU A 28 -15.25 9.74 30.33
CA GLU A 28 -16.68 9.65 30.06
C GLU A 28 -17.13 8.17 30.08
N ASP A 29 -18.31 7.90 30.66
CA ASP A 29 -18.83 6.54 30.76
C ASP A 29 -19.34 6.02 29.41
N LYS A 30 -18.98 4.76 29.08
CA LYS A 30 -19.29 4.16 27.77
C LYS A 30 -20.80 4.14 27.46
N VAL A 31 -21.62 3.94 28.50
CA VAL A 31 -23.09 3.88 28.39
C VAL A 31 -23.65 5.26 28.04
N ASP A 32 -23.12 6.33 28.65
CA ASP A 32 -23.57 7.70 28.40
C ASP A 32 -23.16 8.22 27.02
N ILE A 33 -22.02 7.79 26.49
CA ILE A 33 -21.56 8.09 25.13
C ILE A 33 -22.50 7.47 24.08
N GLU A 34 -22.96 6.24 24.31
CA GLU A 34 -23.74 5.48 23.34
C GLU A 34 -25.22 5.91 23.32
N GLU A 35 -25.78 6.27 24.48
CA GLU A 35 -27.17 6.73 24.60
C GLU A 35 -27.37 8.21 24.24
N ASN A 36 -26.34 9.06 24.34
CA ASN A 36 -26.42 10.50 24.03
C ASN A 36 -25.62 10.91 22.78
N VAL A 37 -25.94 10.30 21.64
CA VAL A 37 -25.32 10.53 20.32
C VAL A 37 -25.23 12.01 19.94
N ASN A 38 -26.30 12.78 20.15
CA ASN A 38 -26.37 14.18 19.71
C ASN A 38 -25.54 15.16 20.56
N ASN A 39 -25.22 14.82 21.82
CA ASN A 39 -24.55 15.73 22.74
C ASN A 39 -23.15 15.27 23.17
N LEU A 40 -22.99 14.03 23.63
CA LEU A 40 -21.71 13.53 24.19
C LEU A 40 -20.81 12.93 23.10
N GLN A 41 -21.33 12.02 22.27
CA GLN A 41 -20.53 11.34 21.25
C GLN A 41 -19.91 12.31 20.23
N ASN A 42 -20.70 13.25 19.72
CA ASN A 42 -20.24 14.28 18.77
C ASN A 42 -19.27 15.30 19.39
N THR A 43 -19.26 15.43 20.72
CA THR A 43 -18.47 16.45 21.42
C THR A 43 -17.19 15.90 22.04
N VAL A 44 -17.18 14.61 22.37
CA VAL A 44 -16.07 13.95 23.07
C VAL A 44 -15.33 12.99 22.14
N VAL A 45 -16.04 12.13 21.40
CA VAL A 45 -15.43 11.07 20.57
C VAL A 45 -15.11 11.57 19.16
N SER A 46 -16.04 12.28 18.52
CA SER A 46 -15.85 12.78 17.14
C SER A 46 -14.61 13.67 16.97
N PRO A 47 -14.26 14.58 17.90
CA PRO A 47 -13.04 15.37 17.81
C PRO A 47 -11.75 14.54 17.84
N LEU A 48 -11.70 13.45 18.63
CA LEU A 48 -10.54 12.55 18.67
C LEU A 48 -10.38 11.79 17.35
N ILE A 49 -11.48 11.28 16.80
CA ILE A 49 -11.49 10.56 15.51
C ILE A 49 -11.06 11.49 14.39
N SER A 50 -11.67 12.69 14.30
CA SER A 50 -11.35 13.68 13.28
C SER A 50 -9.89 14.12 13.34
N PHE A 51 -9.38 14.41 14.55
CA PHE A 51 -7.96 14.75 14.76
C PHE A 51 -7.02 13.63 14.29
N SER A 52 -7.31 12.38 14.68
CA SER A 52 -6.49 11.22 14.31
C SER A 52 -6.54 10.94 12.80
N TYR A 53 -7.72 11.06 12.19
CA TYR A 53 -7.92 10.90 10.75
C TYR A 53 -7.12 11.94 9.94
N TRP A 54 -7.19 13.21 10.33
CA TRP A 54 -6.43 14.27 9.68
C TRP A 54 -4.93 14.12 9.88
N LEU A 55 -4.47 13.77 11.08
CA LEU A 55 -3.06 13.46 11.34
C LEU A 55 -2.57 12.31 10.47
N PHE A 56 -3.37 11.26 10.33
CA PHE A 56 -3.04 10.13 9.47
C PHE A 56 -2.91 10.57 8.01
N ILE A 57 -3.87 11.31 7.47
CA ILE A 57 -3.81 11.84 6.10
C ILE A 57 -2.57 12.70 5.90
N ILE A 58 -2.31 13.66 6.80
CA ILE A 58 -1.13 14.53 6.70
C ILE A 58 0.15 13.70 6.74
N SER A 59 0.22 12.67 7.59
CA SER A 59 1.38 11.79 7.70
C SER A 59 1.61 10.98 6.43
N VAL A 60 0.54 10.43 5.83
CA VAL A 60 0.60 9.70 4.56
C VAL A 60 1.07 10.62 3.44
N ILE A 61 0.46 11.80 3.32
CA ILE A 61 0.83 12.80 2.30
C ILE A 61 2.28 13.23 2.48
N ALA A 62 2.70 13.57 3.69
CA ALA A 62 4.07 13.97 3.98
C ALA A 62 5.06 12.85 3.67
N THR A 63 4.72 11.61 4.00
CA THR A 63 5.56 10.44 3.70
C THR A 63 5.72 10.25 2.20
N ILE A 64 4.63 10.29 1.43
CA ILE A 64 4.68 10.17 -0.02
C ILE A 64 5.46 11.33 -0.63
N ALA A 65 5.15 12.57 -0.23
CA ALA A 65 5.79 13.76 -0.76
C ALA A 65 7.30 13.78 -0.48
N LEU A 66 7.71 13.48 0.77
CA LEU A 66 9.13 13.41 1.14
C LEU A 66 9.84 12.23 0.48
N SER A 67 9.17 11.09 0.32
CA SER A 67 9.72 9.93 -0.40
C SER A 67 10.00 10.28 -1.87
N LEU A 68 9.03 10.87 -2.57
CA LEU A 68 9.19 11.32 -3.96
C LEU A 68 10.24 12.44 -4.07
N TRP A 69 10.21 13.41 -3.16
CA TRP A 69 11.19 14.50 -3.12
C TRP A 69 12.62 13.99 -2.90
N SER A 70 12.79 13.04 -1.98
CA SER A 70 14.07 12.37 -1.71
C SER A 70 14.57 11.61 -2.93
N LEU A 71 13.68 10.94 -3.67
CA LEU A 71 14.04 10.22 -4.88
C LEU A 71 14.53 11.18 -5.98
N ILE A 72 13.80 12.28 -6.22
CA ILE A 72 14.16 13.27 -7.25
C ILE A 72 15.50 13.95 -6.93
N ARG A 73 15.75 14.27 -5.66
CA ARG A 73 16.99 14.92 -5.24
C ARG A 73 18.21 13.99 -5.28
N ASN A 74 17.98 12.67 -5.24
CA ASN A 74 19.02 11.65 -5.32
C ASN A 74 18.99 10.95 -6.68
N PRO A 75 19.66 11.50 -7.71
CA PRO A 75 19.57 10.99 -9.09
C PRO A 75 20.04 9.54 -9.23
N GLU A 76 20.95 9.08 -8.38
CA GLU A 76 21.38 7.68 -8.36
C GLU A 76 20.24 6.74 -7.93
N ASN A 77 19.52 7.08 -6.86
CA ASN A 77 18.38 6.29 -6.38
C ASN A 77 17.23 6.34 -7.38
N LEU A 78 16.96 7.51 -7.98
CA LEU A 78 15.96 7.63 -9.03
C LEU A 78 16.24 6.71 -10.21
N LYS A 79 17.48 6.67 -10.70
CA LYS A 79 17.88 5.77 -11.80
C LYS A 79 17.70 4.30 -11.42
N LYS A 80 18.07 3.90 -10.19
CA LYS A 80 17.88 2.53 -9.72
C LYS A 80 16.39 2.16 -9.64
N THR A 81 15.57 3.03 -9.07
CA THR A 81 14.11 2.81 -8.99
C THR A 81 13.48 2.75 -10.38
N LEU A 82 13.80 3.69 -11.27
CA LEU A 82 13.31 3.68 -12.66
C LEU A 82 13.80 2.46 -13.43
N GLY A 83 15.06 2.04 -13.23
CA GLY A 83 15.60 0.82 -13.81
C GLY A 83 14.84 -0.42 -13.35
N GLY A 84 14.55 -0.52 -12.05
CA GLY A 84 13.70 -1.59 -11.51
C GLY A 84 12.28 -1.55 -12.11
N LEU A 85 11.67 -0.36 -12.19
CA LEU A 85 10.34 -0.17 -12.78
C LEU A 85 10.32 -0.56 -14.28
N LEU A 86 11.39 -0.24 -15.01
CA LEU A 86 11.55 -0.59 -16.41
C LEU A 86 11.67 -2.10 -16.59
N VAL A 87 12.43 -2.79 -15.75
CA VAL A 87 12.52 -4.25 -15.78
C VAL A 87 11.14 -4.89 -15.49
N LEU A 88 10.41 -4.37 -14.49
CA LEU A 88 9.04 -4.82 -14.22
C LEU A 88 8.10 -4.57 -15.40
N ALA A 89 8.21 -3.41 -16.05
CA ALA A 89 7.42 -3.08 -17.24
C ALA A 89 7.77 -4.00 -18.43
N VAL A 90 9.04 -4.36 -18.61
CA VAL A 90 9.46 -5.33 -19.62
C VAL A 90 8.85 -6.71 -19.35
N PHE A 91 8.87 -7.18 -18.11
CA PHE A 91 8.21 -8.44 -17.76
C PHE A 91 6.70 -8.38 -17.94
N LEU A 92 6.06 -7.25 -17.62
CA LEU A 92 4.64 -7.05 -17.87
C LEU A 92 4.32 -7.09 -19.37
N ALA A 93 5.16 -6.49 -20.22
CA ALA A 93 5.02 -6.55 -21.66
C ALA A 93 5.17 -7.98 -22.19
N ILE A 94 6.18 -8.72 -21.73
CA ILE A 94 6.37 -10.14 -22.08
C ILE A 94 5.15 -10.96 -21.65
N ALA A 95 4.68 -10.77 -20.42
CA ALA A 95 3.48 -11.44 -19.91
C ALA A 95 2.23 -11.09 -20.75
N TYR A 96 2.14 -9.86 -21.25
CA TYR A 96 1.04 -9.44 -22.12
C TYR A 96 1.10 -10.13 -23.48
N PHE A 97 2.28 -10.28 -24.08
CA PHE A 97 2.42 -11.03 -25.33
C PHE A 97 2.16 -12.52 -25.16
N LEU A 98 2.51 -13.10 -24.00
CA LEU A 98 2.33 -14.51 -23.70
C LEU A 98 0.89 -14.86 -23.29
N SER A 99 0.17 -13.91 -22.69
CA SER A 99 -1.25 -14.04 -22.39
C SER A 99 -2.05 -14.28 -23.66
N ASP A 100 -3.06 -15.15 -23.65
CA ASP A 100 -4.02 -15.27 -24.75
C ASP A 100 -5.31 -14.50 -24.44
N SER A 101 -6.27 -14.56 -25.35
CA SER A 101 -7.64 -14.08 -25.09
C SER A 101 -8.65 -15.14 -25.52
N ALA A 102 -8.27 -16.42 -25.40
CA ALA A 102 -9.13 -17.54 -25.67
C ALA A 102 -10.27 -17.59 -24.65
N ALA A 103 -11.42 -18.12 -25.05
CA ALA A 103 -12.57 -18.19 -24.17
C ALA A 103 -12.24 -18.96 -22.87
N VAL A 104 -12.47 -18.33 -21.72
CA VAL A 104 -12.30 -18.94 -20.40
C VAL A 104 -13.63 -19.52 -19.96
N TYR A 105 -13.66 -20.83 -19.80
CA TYR A 105 -14.83 -21.57 -19.37
C TYR A 105 -14.90 -21.67 -17.84
N ASP A 106 -16.12 -21.82 -17.31
CA ASP A 106 -16.38 -22.26 -15.94
C ASP A 106 -15.67 -23.59 -15.64
N ALA A 107 -15.46 -23.90 -14.37
CA ALA A 107 -14.91 -25.17 -13.88
C ALA A 107 -15.62 -26.41 -14.46
N ASN A 108 -16.90 -26.28 -14.83
CA ASN A 108 -17.69 -27.34 -15.46
C ASN A 108 -17.58 -27.38 -17.00
N GLY A 109 -16.86 -26.44 -17.63
CA GLY A 109 -16.68 -26.36 -19.08
C GLY A 109 -17.92 -25.95 -19.89
N LEU A 110 -19.06 -25.74 -19.23
CA LEU A 110 -20.37 -25.59 -19.89
C LEU A 110 -20.70 -24.15 -20.30
N LYS A 111 -20.07 -23.15 -19.69
CA LYS A 111 -20.35 -21.72 -19.91
C LYS A 111 -19.05 -20.93 -19.94
N VAL A 112 -19.01 -19.91 -20.78
CA VAL A 112 -17.95 -18.90 -20.76
C VAL A 112 -18.18 -17.98 -19.56
N LEU A 113 -17.11 -17.67 -18.82
CA LEU A 113 -17.19 -16.77 -17.67
C LEU A 113 -17.46 -15.33 -18.15
N PRO A 114 -18.24 -14.53 -17.39
CA PRO A 114 -18.42 -13.12 -17.71
C PRO A 114 -17.06 -12.40 -17.70
N GLY A 115 -16.72 -11.74 -18.81
CA GLY A 115 -15.40 -11.13 -19.02
C GLY A 115 -14.30 -12.08 -19.51
N GLY A 116 -14.58 -13.39 -19.60
CA GLY A 116 -13.73 -14.44 -20.17
C GLY A 116 -14.07 -14.77 -21.63
N GLU A 117 -14.83 -13.92 -22.31
CA GLU A 117 -15.18 -14.09 -23.72
C GLU A 117 -13.94 -14.06 -24.62
N GLU A 118 -14.02 -14.74 -25.76
CA GLU A 118 -12.95 -14.71 -26.74
C GLU A 118 -12.72 -13.27 -27.23
N GLY A 119 -11.47 -12.80 -27.17
CA GLY A 119 -11.11 -11.42 -27.51
C GLY A 119 -11.43 -10.37 -26.45
N SER A 120 -11.94 -10.76 -25.26
CA SER A 120 -12.19 -9.83 -24.15
C SER A 120 -10.88 -9.20 -23.64
N ALA A 121 -10.87 -7.87 -23.51
CA ALA A 121 -9.74 -7.14 -22.91
C ALA A 121 -9.51 -7.54 -21.45
N THR A 122 -10.58 -7.78 -20.69
CA THR A 122 -10.50 -8.23 -19.30
C THR A 122 -9.78 -9.58 -19.21
N ASN A 123 -10.10 -10.51 -20.10
CA ASN A 123 -9.47 -11.82 -20.18
C ASN A 123 -7.96 -11.69 -20.45
N LYS A 124 -7.58 -10.87 -21.44
CA LYS A 124 -6.19 -10.60 -21.78
C LYS A 124 -5.38 -10.06 -20.59
N TRP A 125 -5.93 -9.11 -19.84
CA TRP A 125 -5.26 -8.51 -18.68
C TRP A 125 -5.16 -9.46 -17.48
N VAL A 126 -6.18 -10.28 -17.26
CA VAL A 126 -6.14 -11.33 -16.23
C VAL A 126 -5.05 -12.36 -16.58
N GLY A 127 -5.02 -12.86 -17.82
CA GLY A 127 -3.96 -13.77 -18.29
C GLY A 127 -2.57 -13.14 -18.22
N THR A 128 -2.47 -11.83 -18.48
CA THR A 128 -1.22 -11.06 -18.32
C THR A 128 -0.80 -11.05 -16.85
N GLY A 129 -1.71 -10.83 -15.92
CA GLY A 129 -1.44 -10.86 -14.48
C GLY A 129 -0.98 -12.23 -13.98
N ILE A 130 -1.58 -13.31 -14.52
CA ILE A 130 -1.16 -14.69 -14.23
C ILE A 130 0.26 -14.93 -14.72
N TRP A 131 0.55 -14.67 -16.00
CA TRP A 131 1.89 -14.85 -16.55
C TRP A 131 2.93 -13.98 -15.87
N TYR A 132 2.58 -12.73 -15.55
CA TYR A 132 3.44 -11.82 -14.82
C TYR A 132 3.79 -12.37 -13.43
N SER A 133 2.81 -12.91 -12.71
CA SER A 133 3.01 -13.56 -11.41
C SER A 133 3.86 -14.83 -11.50
N VAL A 134 3.64 -15.65 -12.52
CA VAL A 134 4.42 -16.88 -12.77
C VAL A 134 5.88 -16.54 -13.09
N ILE A 135 6.13 -15.54 -13.95
CA ILE A 135 7.48 -15.09 -14.29
C ILE A 135 8.20 -14.57 -13.04
N LEU A 136 7.56 -13.66 -12.30
CA LEU A 136 8.17 -13.08 -11.10
C LEU A 136 8.38 -14.13 -10.00
N GLY A 137 7.39 -14.99 -9.76
CA GLY A 137 7.47 -16.06 -8.77
C GLY A 137 8.52 -17.11 -9.14
N GLY A 138 8.66 -17.44 -10.42
CA GLY A 138 9.69 -18.33 -10.94
C GLY A 138 11.09 -17.76 -10.74
N ILE A 139 11.31 -16.50 -11.13
CA ILE A 139 12.58 -15.80 -10.91
C ILE A 139 12.92 -15.75 -9.41
N ALA A 140 11.96 -15.34 -8.57
CA ALA A 140 12.15 -15.26 -7.13
C ALA A 140 12.52 -16.62 -6.52
N SER A 141 11.85 -17.70 -6.93
CA SER A 141 12.14 -19.06 -6.45
C SER A 141 13.55 -19.52 -6.81
N VAL A 142 14.00 -19.25 -8.04
CA VAL A 142 15.37 -19.59 -8.48
C VAL A 142 16.42 -18.82 -7.68
N PHE A 143 16.25 -17.50 -7.51
CA PHE A 143 17.17 -16.69 -6.70
C PHE A 143 17.20 -17.13 -5.24
N PHE A 144 16.04 -17.43 -4.67
CA PHE A 144 15.93 -17.92 -3.30
C PHE A 144 16.70 -19.23 -3.08
N VAL A 145 16.51 -20.23 -3.95
CA VAL A 145 17.24 -21.52 -3.85
C VAL A 145 18.74 -21.31 -4.02
N TRP A 146 19.14 -20.47 -4.99
CA TRP A 146 20.55 -20.17 -5.24
C TRP A 146 21.23 -19.49 -4.04
N ASP A 147 20.56 -18.51 -3.43
CA ASP A 147 21.07 -17.79 -2.27
C ASP A 147 21.15 -18.71 -1.04
N LEU A 148 20.19 -19.62 -0.86
CA LEU A 148 20.25 -20.66 0.18
C LEU A 148 21.46 -21.58 0.00
N VAL A 149 21.67 -22.13 -1.19
CA VAL A 149 22.81 -23.03 -1.47
C VAL A 149 24.13 -22.31 -1.24
N LYS A 150 24.27 -21.08 -1.75
CA LYS A 150 25.47 -20.27 -1.51
C LYS A 150 25.68 -19.97 -0.03
N GLY A 151 24.62 -19.66 0.71
CA GLY A 151 24.66 -19.43 2.15
C GLY A 151 25.16 -20.65 2.92
N LEU A 152 24.69 -21.85 2.55
CA LEU A 152 25.11 -23.11 3.16
C LEU A 152 26.57 -23.49 2.84
N VAL A 153 27.00 -23.27 1.59
CA VAL A 153 28.38 -23.61 1.16
C VAL A 153 29.43 -22.65 1.70
N LYS A 154 29.04 -21.41 2.03
CA LYS A 154 29.94 -20.36 2.51
C LYS A 154 29.94 -20.23 4.05
N SER A 155 29.15 -21.05 4.75
CA SER A 155 29.15 -21.23 6.21
C SER A 155 30.12 -22.32 6.63
#